data_AF-Q6V8R5-F1
#
_entry.id   AF-Q6V8R5-F1
#
_cell.length_a   1.000
_cell.length_b   1.000
_cell.length_c   1.000
_cell.angle_alpha   90.00
_cell.angle_beta   90.00
_cell.angle_gamma   90.00
#
_symmetry.space_group_name_H-M   'P 1'
#
loop_
_entity.id
_entity.type
_entity.pdbx_description
1 polymer ?
#
loop_
_entity_poly.entity_id
_entity_poly.type
_entity_poly.pdbx_seq_one_letter_code
_entity_poly.pdbx_strand_id
1 'polypeptide(L)' 'VSIISNYDLRFTSKFWIAFQEALGSRLFYSTSYHPQTDGQSERTIQTLEDMLRSSVLQFGDVWHKRL' A
#
# COMPACT_ATOMS: atom_id res chain seq x y z
N VAL A 1 12.40 -2.63 3.71
CA VAL A 1 11.79 -3.26 2.50
C VAL A 1 11.37 -2.15 1.54
N SER A 2 11.52 -2.35 0.24
CA SER A 2 11.16 -1.34 -0.78
C SER A 2 10.07 -1.90 -1.68
N ILE A 3 8.97 -1.17 -1.85
CA ILE A 3 7.84 -1.56 -2.70
C ILE A 3 7.82 -0.63 -3.91
N ILE A 4 7.73 -1.18 -5.12
CA ILE A 4 7.69 -0.41 -6.37
C ILE A 4 6.25 -0.39 -6.87
N SER A 5 5.57 0.74 -6.85
CA SER A 5 4.20 0.87 -7.37
C SER A 5 4.20 1.68 -8.67
N ASN A 6 3.18 1.51 -9.51
CA ASN A 6 2.94 2.40 -10.64
C ASN A 6 2.48 3.79 -10.15
N TYR A 7 2.51 4.80 -11.03
CA TYR A 7 2.00 6.15 -10.75
C TYR A 7 0.46 6.21 -10.64
N ASP A 8 -0.19 5.16 -10.12
CA ASP A 8 -1.61 5.22 -9.82
C ASP A 8 -1.84 6.22 -8.69
N LEU A 9 -2.74 7.18 -8.94
CA LEU A 9 -3.12 8.22 -8.00
C LEU A 9 -3.63 7.67 -6.66
N ARG A 10 -4.09 6.40 -6.64
CA ARG A 10 -4.48 5.70 -5.41
C ARG A 10 -3.29 5.51 -4.47
N PHE A 11 -2.08 5.28 -4.99
CA PHE A 11 -0.86 4.98 -4.21
C PHE A 11 0.06 6.18 -4.02
N THR A 12 -0.25 7.33 -4.63
CA THR A 12 0.45 8.60 -4.39
C THR A 12 -0.19 9.44 -3.27
N SER A 13 -1.22 8.92 -2.61
CA SER A 13 -1.87 9.63 -1.51
C SER A 13 -0.96 9.73 -0.28
N LYS A 14 -1.08 10.83 0.47
CA LYS A 14 -0.33 11.03 1.73
C LYS A 14 -0.55 9.90 2.74
N PHE A 15 -1.72 9.26 2.69
CA PHE A 15 -2.04 8.11 3.53
C PHE A 15 -1.10 6.94 3.26
N TRP A 16 -0.87 6.58 1.99
CA TRP A 16 0.00 5.45 1.64
C TRP A 16 1.47 5.70 1.96
N ILE A 17 1.93 6.94 1.81
CA ILE A 17 3.29 7.33 2.21
C ILE A 17 3.46 7.12 3.72
N ALA A 18 2.56 7.68 4.54
CA ALA A 18 2.62 7.54 5.99
C ALA A 18 2.45 6.08 6.47
N PHE A 19 1.59 5.31 5.81
CA PHE A 19 1.38 3.89 6.10
C PHE A 19 2.65 3.06 5.85
N GLN A 20 3.32 3.30 4.73
CA GLN A 20 4.58 2.62 4.40
C GLN A 20 5.69 3.00 5.38
N GLU A 21 5.81 4.28 5.74
CA GLU A 21 6.74 4.73 6.78
C GLU A 21 6.48 4.04 8.13
N ALA A 22 5.23 3.92 8.55
CA ALA A 22 4.85 3.23 9.78
C ALA A 22 5.20 1.73 9.76
N LEU A 23 5.09 1.08 8.59
CA LEU A 23 5.51 -0.31 8.38
C LEU A 23 7.02 -0.49 8.21
N GLY A 24 7.81 0.59 8.19
CA GLY A 24 9.26 0.54 7.98
C GLY A 24 9.67 0.23 6.53
N SER A 25 8.76 0.44 5.57
CA SER A 25 8.98 0.26 4.15
C SER A 25 8.93 1.60 3.40
N ARG A 26 9.63 1.67 2.26
CA ARG A 26 9.56 2.84 1.37
C ARG A 26 8.87 2.46 0.08
N LEU A 27 7.91 3.28 -0.31
CA LEU A 27 7.23 3.18 -1.60
C LEU A 27 8.03 3.96 -2.64
N PHE A 28 8.36 3.30 -3.75
CA PHE A 28 9.00 3.88 -4.92
C PHE A 28 8.03 3.82 -6.08
N TYR A 29 8.01 4.83 -6.94
CA TYR A 29 7.13 4.87 -8.10
C TYR A 29 7.90 4.50 -9.37
N SER A 30 7.46 3.45 -10.07
CA SER A 30 7.92 3.11 -11.41
C SER A 30 7.27 4.06 -12.42
N THR A 31 8.08 4.72 -13.24
CA THR A 31 7.64 5.59 -14.37
C THR A 31 7.10 4.80 -15.56
N SER A 32 7.16 3.48 -15.53
CA SER A 32 6.90 2.63 -16.69
C SER A 32 5.83 1.61 -16.31
N TYR A 33 4.80 1.46 -17.15
CA TYR A 33 3.94 0.27 -17.16
C TYR A 33 4.84 -0.94 -17.43
N HIS A 34 5.43 -1.52 -16.39
CA HIS A 34 6.37 -2.62 -16.50
C HIS A 34 5.78 -3.86 -15.84
N PRO A 35 4.87 -4.58 -16.54
CA PRO A 35 4.12 -5.71 -15.99
C PRO A 35 4.99 -6.84 -15.44
N GLN A 36 6.28 -6.89 -15.79
CA GLN A 36 7.22 -7.91 -15.34
C GLN A 36 7.78 -7.65 -13.93
N THR A 37 7.85 -6.38 -13.50
CA THR A 37 8.34 -5.99 -12.16
C THR A 37 7.16 -5.62 -11.25
N ASP A 38 6.08 -5.10 -11.82
CA ASP A 38 4.92 -4.63 -11.06
C ASP A 38 4.04 -5.77 -10.53
N GLY A 39 4.06 -6.98 -11.12
CA GLY A 39 3.17 -8.06 -10.67
C GLY A 39 3.39 -8.53 -9.23
N GLN A 40 4.60 -8.38 -8.67
CA GLN A 40 4.87 -8.74 -7.26
C GLN A 40 4.50 -7.62 -6.29
N SER A 41 4.82 -6.38 -6.65
CA SER A 41 4.47 -5.23 -5.83
C SER A 41 2.97 -4.95 -5.85
N GLU A 42 2.31 -5.12 -6.99
CA GLU A 42 0.86 -5.00 -7.14
C GLU A 42 0.13 -6.06 -6.31
N ARG A 43 0.62 -7.31 -6.29
CA ARG A 43 0.10 -8.35 -5.37
C ARG A 43 0.31 -8.01 -3.90
N THR A 44 1.48 -7.46 -3.56
CA THR A 44 1.79 -7.04 -2.19
C THR A 44 0.85 -5.91 -1.76
N ILE A 45 0.66 -4.92 -2.62
CA ILE A 45 -0.25 -3.79 -2.39
C ILE A 45 -1.69 -4.26 -2.27
N GLN A 46 -2.17 -5.15 -3.15
CA GLN A 46 -3.51 -5.71 -3.07
C GLN A 46 -3.74 -6.45 -1.75
N THR A 47 -2.74 -7.20 -1.30
CA THR A 47 -2.78 -7.88 0.01
C THR A 47 -2.88 -6.87 1.15
N LEU A 48 -2.13 -5.77 1.09
CA LEU A 48 -2.19 -4.70 2.09
C LEU A 48 -3.56 -3.99 2.08
N GLU A 49 -4.14 -3.72 0.90
CA GLU A 49 -5.49 -3.18 0.79
C GLU A 49 -6.54 -4.10 1.42
N ASP A 50 -6.46 -5.40 1.16
CA ASP A 50 -7.42 -6.36 1.69
C ASP A 50 -7.28 -6.53 3.20
N MET A 51 -6.05 -6.48 3.73
CA MET A 51 -5.79 -6.42 5.17
C MET A 51 -6.37 -5.16 5.80
N LEU A 52 -6.22 -4.00 5.15
CA LEU A 52 -6.80 -2.73 5.60
C LEU A 52 -8.34 -2.77 5.57
N ARG A 53 -8.95 -3.27 4.48
CA ARG A 53 -10.41 -3.45 4.40
C ARG A 53 -10.91 -4.40 5.48
N SER A 54 -10.21 -5.52 5.70
CA SER A 54 -10.54 -6.45 6.78
C SER A 54 -10.42 -5.79 8.16
N SER A 55 -9.39 -5.00 8.39
CA SER A 55 -9.18 -4.27 9.66
C SER A 55 -10.27 -3.22 9.90
N VAL A 56 -10.66 -2.47 8.87
CA VAL A 56 -11.77 -1.50 8.94
C VAL A 56 -13.10 -2.22 9.19
N LEU A 57 -13.35 -3.34 8.53
CA LEU A 57 -14.55 -4.15 8.75
C LEU A 57 -14.58 -4.77 10.15
N GLN A 58 -13.44 -5.21 10.68
CA GLN A 58 -13.33 -5.87 11.97
C GLN A 58 -13.36 -4.90 13.15
N PHE A 59 -12.78 -3.71 12.99
CA PHE A 59 -12.62 -2.73 14.08
C PHE A 59 -13.48 -1.48 13.92
N GLY A 60 -14.24 -1.34 12.83
CA GLY A 60 -15.11 -0.19 12.61
C GLY A 60 -14.32 1.12 12.56
N ASP A 61 -14.86 2.18 13.17
CA ASP A 61 -14.28 3.53 13.22
C ASP A 61 -12.96 3.64 14.02
N VAL A 62 -12.70 2.69 14.93
CA VAL A 62 -11.49 2.66 15.78
C VAL A 62 -10.31 1.89 15.18
N TRP A 63 -10.39 1.47 13.91
CA TRP A 63 -9.32 0.74 13.22
C TRP A 63 -7.96 1.45 13.27
N HIS A 64 -7.96 2.78 13.20
CA HIS A 64 -6.76 3.63 13.24
C HIS A 64 -6.00 3.61 14.58
N LYS A 65 -6.59 3.05 15.65
CA LYS A 65 -5.93 2.90 16.96
C LYS A 65 -5.19 1.57 17.13
N ARG A 66 -5.29 0.67 16.15
CA ARG A 66 -4.76 -0.71 16.22
C ARG A 66 -3.68 -1.04 15.17
N LEU A 67 -3.41 -0.10 14.27
CA LEU A 67 -2.20 -0.08 13.42
C LEU A 67 -1.12 0.72 14.11
#